data_AF-A0A059LKJ8-F1
#
_entry.id   AF-A0A059LKJ8-F1
#
_cell.length_a   1.000
_cell.length_b   1.000
_cell.length_c   1.000
_cell.angle_alpha   90.00
_cell.angle_beta   90.00
_cell.angle_gamma   90.00
#
_symmetry.space_group_name_H-M   'P 1'
#
loop_
_entity.id
_entity.type
_entity.pdbx_description
1 polymer ?
#
loop_
_entity_poly.entity_id
_entity_poly.type
_entity_poly.pdbx_seq_one_letter_code
_entity_poly.pdbx_strand_id
1 'polypeptide(L)'
;MADAKLHLPSEGQADLGNSSTSQLWPSIKLLNNVKQSSDPVPPQNARNGWDNDMNFPWRVVEGAGVWLERMELPWQTNGTVVRLATTGHGDAGLANHGYDGIAMDSMKRYHLSMSLYAEDSMGSASVGKFSVTAAIKSSTGKVLWSYTVDHPTGMWITVNASVTPTENDINAHFELLVGKPGSIYVSSISLFPSENILQGTTSNPWPFRLELQETLKQMQPKFLRFPGGCFVEGEWMRNAFRWKKALGHAVQREGHYNDVWGYWSTDGLGLFEYMQLAEELGAEPVWVINSGVAHNESIPPSQLDEFVQDALDSIEFVRGESDTRWGAERKNMGREKPWKLTYMAIGNEDCEKPYYTENYLSFYWAIKTAYPDMQLISNCDMGNKAPQELYDFHIYTSPEAMFAMRRAFDNMPPDSPAKVFVSEYAVVAGGGRGNMLGAAAEAGFMTGLERNSEAVAMAAFAPLLQHAKMGASWPTNLIVFDNYRHYTIPSYHVQRLFRAHQGVQHAQSRVYSPDCRPLTSLASLDAVTGTPQGRAAVTALRARLADIDARQANSLVQDGSEGRTYVTQASPASPSADEEDNWIDKCLNATEWNRHKNRSIKSWQKFVRDLFGVKDEPSS
;
A
#
# COMPACT_ATOMS: atom_id res chain seq x y z
N MET A 1 -0.89 7.77 -39.09
CA MET A 1 -1.11 6.33 -39.32
C MET A 1 0.19 5.60 -39.06
N ALA A 2 0.38 5.15 -37.83
CA ALA A 2 1.34 4.13 -37.42
C ALA A 2 0.70 3.51 -36.17
N ASP A 3 0.33 2.24 -36.28
CA ASP A 3 -0.50 1.49 -35.34
C ASP A 3 0.14 1.41 -33.94
N ALA A 4 -0.44 2.14 -32.98
CA ALA A 4 -0.32 1.80 -31.58
C ALA A 4 -1.24 0.59 -31.32
N LYS A 5 -0.67 -0.63 -31.42
CA LYS A 5 -1.36 -1.84 -30.98
C LYS A 5 -1.62 -1.72 -29.47
N LEU A 6 -2.90 -1.56 -29.10
CA LEU A 6 -3.40 -1.85 -27.76
C LEU A 6 -2.85 -3.21 -27.33
N HIS A 7 -2.11 -3.26 -26.23
CA HIS A 7 -2.03 -4.47 -25.42
C HIS A 7 -3.18 -4.40 -24.43
N LEU A 8 -4.34 -4.94 -24.84
CA LEU A 8 -5.24 -5.58 -23.89
C LEU A 8 -4.46 -6.75 -23.25
N PRO A 9 -4.79 -7.21 -22.02
CA PRO A 9 -4.29 -8.51 -21.56
C PRO A 9 -4.55 -9.52 -22.67
N SER A 10 -3.50 -10.18 -23.14
CA SER A 10 -3.63 -11.20 -24.18
C SER A 10 -4.70 -12.17 -23.74
N GLU A 11 -5.72 -12.39 -24.58
CA GLU A 11 -6.85 -13.29 -24.33
C GLU A 11 -6.37 -14.56 -23.61
N GLY A 12 -6.77 -14.73 -22.35
CA GLY A 12 -6.50 -15.93 -21.53
C GLY A 12 -5.48 -15.84 -20.40
N GLN A 13 -5.26 -14.67 -19.75
CA GLN A 13 -4.39 -14.54 -18.56
C GLN A 13 -4.97 -13.64 -17.45
N ALA A 14 -4.85 -14.10 -16.20
CA ALA A 14 -5.03 -13.29 -15.00
C ALA A 14 -3.67 -12.70 -14.61
N ASP A 15 -3.48 -11.38 -14.67
CA ASP A 15 -2.24 -10.75 -14.23
C ASP A 15 -2.09 -10.93 -12.71
N LEU A 16 -0.90 -11.36 -12.26
CA LEU A 16 -0.59 -11.48 -10.83
C LEU A 16 0.22 -10.27 -10.38
N GLY A 17 -0.26 -9.60 -9.33
CA GLY A 17 0.34 -8.41 -8.75
C GLY A 17 0.22 -8.40 -7.24
N ASN A 18 0.53 -7.26 -6.62
CA ASN A 18 0.48 -7.11 -5.17
C ASN A 18 -0.42 -5.93 -4.79
N SER A 19 -1.12 -6.06 -3.66
CA SER A 19 -1.94 -5.01 -3.07
C SER A 19 -1.20 -4.46 -1.86
N SER A 20 -0.79 -3.20 -1.93
CA SER A 20 -0.25 -2.52 -0.77
C SER A 20 -1.42 -1.96 0.04
N THR A 21 -1.82 -2.68 1.08
CA THR A 21 -2.63 -2.13 2.17
C THR A 21 -1.72 -1.22 2.99
N SER A 22 -1.66 0.08 2.65
CA SER A 22 -1.16 1.23 3.43
C SER A 22 0.11 1.17 4.30
N GLN A 23 0.80 0.04 4.39
CA GLN A 23 1.90 -0.23 5.31
C GLN A 23 3.22 -0.35 4.53
N LEU A 24 3.39 0.46 3.48
CA LEU A 24 4.73 0.77 3.01
C LEU A 24 5.34 1.73 4.03
N TRP A 25 6.26 1.23 4.84
CA TRP A 25 6.97 2.07 5.77
C TRP A 25 8.11 2.76 5.03
N PRO A 26 8.17 4.10 5.07
CA PRO A 26 9.18 4.81 4.34
C PRO A 26 10.60 4.50 4.90
N SER A 27 11.62 4.63 4.06
CA SER A 27 13.07 4.63 4.37
C SER A 27 13.50 5.66 5.40
N ILE A 28 12.55 6.52 5.78
CA ILE A 28 12.74 7.49 6.80
C ILE A 28 13.04 6.78 8.11
N LYS A 29 14.28 6.88 8.59
CA LYS A 29 14.66 6.34 9.91
C LYS A 29 14.11 7.19 11.04
N LEU A 30 13.82 8.46 10.74
CA LEU A 30 13.22 9.45 11.62
C LEU A 30 12.57 10.51 10.74
N LEU A 31 11.24 10.69 10.81
CA LEU A 31 10.56 11.87 10.27
C LEU A 31 9.86 12.55 11.42
N ASN A 32 10.01 13.86 11.46
CA ASN A 32 9.24 14.72 12.31
C ASN A 32 8.34 15.64 11.48
N ASN A 33 7.07 15.27 11.38
CA ASN A 33 5.99 16.23 11.33
C ASN A 33 5.29 16.12 12.70
N VAL A 34 5.77 16.81 13.74
CA VAL A 34 4.98 16.89 14.98
C VAL A 34 3.75 17.68 14.64
N LYS A 35 2.68 17.01 14.25
CA LYS A 35 1.40 17.61 13.92
C LYS A 35 0.35 16.79 14.66
N GLN A 36 0.25 16.95 15.98
CA GLN A 36 -0.99 16.59 16.65
C GLN A 36 -1.92 17.80 16.72
N SER A 37 -3.20 17.47 16.59
CA SER A 37 -4.37 18.31 16.34
C SER A 37 -4.55 19.43 17.36
N SER A 38 -5.04 20.55 16.86
CA SER A 38 -5.47 21.73 17.61
C SER A 38 -6.77 21.57 18.41
N ASP A 39 -7.17 20.34 18.78
CA ASP A 39 -8.34 20.13 19.64
C ASP A 39 -7.89 19.87 21.09
N PRO A 40 -8.51 20.55 22.07
CA PRO A 40 -8.08 20.51 23.46
C PRO A 40 -8.37 19.14 24.06
N VAL A 41 -7.30 18.47 24.53
CA VAL A 41 -7.44 17.47 25.59
C VAL A 41 -8.16 18.16 26.77
N PRO A 42 -9.24 17.59 27.34
CA PRO A 42 -9.96 18.21 28.45
C PRO A 42 -9.00 18.56 29.58
N PRO A 43 -9.17 19.71 30.25
CA PRO A 43 -8.20 20.21 31.23
C PRO A 43 -8.37 19.48 32.55
N GLN A 44 -7.88 18.24 32.65
CA GLN A 44 -7.57 17.62 33.93
C GLN A 44 -6.23 16.88 33.82
N ASN A 45 -5.21 17.45 34.48
CA ASN A 45 -3.87 16.90 34.76
C ASN A 45 -2.73 17.21 33.78
N ALA A 46 -2.68 18.45 33.28
CA ALA A 46 -1.51 19.03 32.58
C ALA A 46 -0.31 19.31 33.52
N ARG A 47 0.27 18.25 34.10
CA ARG A 47 1.63 18.29 34.65
C ARG A 47 2.58 17.22 34.12
N ASN A 48 2.08 16.19 33.43
CA ASN A 48 2.89 15.10 32.82
C ASN A 48 2.26 14.61 31.49
N GLY A 49 1.93 15.50 30.56
CA GLY A 49 1.21 15.19 29.31
C GLY A 49 2.04 14.46 28.23
N TRP A 50 2.89 13.51 28.62
CA TRP A 50 3.70 12.67 27.73
C TRP A 50 3.57 11.17 28.02
N ASP A 51 2.57 10.76 28.82
CA ASP A 51 2.29 9.35 29.06
C ASP A 51 1.00 8.90 28.36
N ASN A 52 1.16 7.90 27.49
CA ASN A 52 0.18 6.88 27.10
C ASN A 52 -0.72 7.03 25.85
N ASP A 53 -0.37 7.83 24.83
CA ASP A 53 -1.04 7.69 23.52
C ASP A 53 -0.08 7.18 22.43
N MET A 54 -0.47 6.05 21.84
CA MET A 54 0.29 5.28 20.85
C MET A 54 0.77 6.17 19.69
N ASN A 55 2.03 5.98 19.28
CA ASN A 55 2.64 6.50 18.04
C ASN A 55 3.32 7.88 18.02
N PHE A 56 3.87 8.35 19.15
CA PHE A 56 4.90 9.41 19.10
C PHE A 56 6.25 8.90 19.63
N PRO A 57 7.30 8.73 18.79
CA PRO A 57 8.58 8.16 19.22
C PRO A 57 9.44 9.14 20.03
N TRP A 58 8.90 10.32 20.36
CA TRP A 58 9.63 11.38 21.06
C TRP A 58 9.49 11.24 22.58
N ARG A 59 10.62 11.38 23.27
CA ARG A 59 10.69 11.38 24.74
C ARG A 59 11.45 12.60 25.21
N VAL A 60 11.02 13.18 26.31
CA VAL A 60 11.75 14.27 26.96
C VAL A 60 13.01 13.70 27.60
N VAL A 61 14.16 14.31 27.31
CA VAL A 61 15.41 14.09 28.05
C VAL A 61 15.38 14.99 29.29
N GLU A 62 15.74 14.44 30.45
CA GLU A 62 15.61 15.09 31.76
C GLU A 62 16.09 16.56 31.77
N GLY A 63 15.34 17.44 32.44
CA GLY A 63 15.67 18.86 32.53
C GLY A 63 15.11 19.75 31.41
N ALA A 64 14.36 19.18 30.46
CA ALA A 64 13.64 19.92 29.43
C ALA A 64 12.14 20.05 29.71
N GLY A 65 11.58 21.21 29.38
CA GLY A 65 10.16 21.41 29.11
C GLY A 65 9.91 21.34 27.60
N VAL A 66 8.86 20.63 27.19
CA VAL A 66 8.51 20.43 25.77
C VAL A 66 7.04 20.75 25.55
N TRP A 67 6.76 21.58 24.56
CA TRP A 67 5.40 21.96 24.13
C TRP A 67 5.25 21.89 22.62
N LEU A 68 4.02 21.69 22.17
CA LEU A 68 3.64 21.89 20.77
C LEU A 68 3.04 23.28 20.62
N GLU A 69 3.56 24.03 19.66
CA GLU A 69 3.12 25.38 19.38
C GLU A 69 2.80 25.55 17.90
N ARG A 70 1.93 26.51 17.61
CA ARG A 70 1.59 26.90 16.26
C ARG A 70 2.36 28.17 15.91
N MET A 71 3.10 28.14 14.81
CA MET A 71 3.95 29.24 14.37
C MET A 71 3.91 29.41 12.86
N GLU A 72 4.17 30.63 12.40
CA GLU A 72 4.46 30.89 11.00
C GLU A 72 5.83 30.31 10.65
N LEU A 73 5.84 29.37 9.71
CA LEU A 73 7.05 28.77 9.15
C LEU A 73 7.31 29.36 7.76
N PRO A 74 8.58 29.49 7.32
CA PRO A 74 8.90 29.98 5.98
C PRO A 74 8.22 29.21 4.84
N TRP A 75 7.80 27.96 5.09
CA TRP A 75 7.18 27.07 4.11
C TRP A 75 5.72 26.70 4.44
N GLN A 76 5.18 27.15 5.57
CA GLN A 76 3.82 26.79 6.02
C GLN A 76 3.25 27.83 6.99
N THR A 77 2.03 28.31 6.72
CA THR A 77 1.26 29.12 7.67
C THR A 77 0.68 28.24 8.78
N ASN A 78 0.66 28.73 10.03
CA ASN A 78 0.12 27.98 11.18
C ASN A 78 0.72 26.56 11.36
N GLY A 79 2.01 26.42 11.08
CA GLY A 79 2.75 25.17 11.19
C GLY A 79 2.93 24.74 12.65
N THR A 80 2.85 23.44 12.91
CA THR A 80 3.16 22.90 14.24
C THR A 80 4.66 22.76 14.41
N VAL A 81 5.17 23.24 15.55
CA VAL A 81 6.58 23.15 15.94
C VAL A 81 6.69 22.62 17.36
N VAL A 82 7.86 22.06 17.66
CA VAL A 82 8.23 21.72 19.04
C VAL A 82 8.97 22.87 19.65
N ARG A 83 8.46 23.42 20.74
CA ARG A 83 9.22 24.31 21.62
C ARG A 83 9.90 23.47 22.69
N LEU A 84 11.22 23.51 22.71
CA LEU A 84 12.06 22.90 23.73
C LEU A 84 12.65 24.01 24.61
N ALA A 85 12.32 24.01 25.90
CA ALA A 85 12.93 24.93 26.86
C ALA A 85 13.71 24.19 27.95
N THR A 86 14.77 24.80 28.47
CA THR A 86 15.58 24.25 29.57
C THR A 86 15.90 25.33 30.59
N THR A 87 16.09 24.92 31.84
CA THR A 87 16.51 25.77 32.97
C THR A 87 18.01 25.71 33.25
N GLY A 88 18.78 24.88 32.51
CA GLY A 88 20.26 24.92 32.50
C GLY A 88 20.99 23.96 33.43
N HIS A 89 20.41 22.80 33.77
CA HIS A 89 21.12 21.74 34.50
C HIS A 89 21.28 20.49 33.61
N GLY A 90 22.49 20.25 33.09
CA GLY A 90 22.82 19.05 32.30
C GLY A 90 22.35 19.08 30.83
N ASP A 91 22.51 17.95 30.15
CA ASP A 91 22.01 17.73 28.78
C ASP A 91 20.49 17.56 28.82
N ALA A 92 19.74 18.66 28.65
CA ALA A 92 18.28 18.66 28.54
C ALA A 92 17.84 18.60 27.08
N GLY A 93 16.76 17.91 26.74
CA GLY A 93 16.44 17.75 25.32
C GLY A 93 15.24 16.88 24.95
N LEU A 94 15.31 16.37 23.73
CA LEU A 94 14.33 15.50 23.08
C LEU A 94 15.04 14.29 22.48
N ALA A 95 14.57 13.09 22.77
CA ALA A 95 15.03 11.85 22.17
C ALA A 95 13.98 11.30 21.21
N ASN A 96 14.40 10.71 20.09
CA ASN A 96 13.53 9.98 19.17
C ASN A 96 14.08 8.57 18.93
N HIS A 97 13.28 7.58 19.28
CA HIS A 97 13.66 6.16 19.18
C HIS A 97 13.32 5.53 17.83
N GLY A 98 12.90 6.29 16.81
CA GLY A 98 12.45 5.75 15.54
C GLY A 98 11.25 4.80 15.69
N TYR A 99 11.12 3.86 14.75
CA TYR A 99 10.07 2.84 14.74
C TYR A 99 10.49 1.60 15.54
N ASP A 100 10.74 1.77 16.86
CA ASP A 100 11.38 0.78 17.74
C ASP A 100 12.88 0.53 17.45
N GLY A 101 13.63 1.62 17.46
CA GLY A 101 15.06 1.70 17.24
C GLY A 101 15.43 2.33 15.90
N ILE A 102 16.60 2.97 15.85
CA ILE A 102 17.23 3.42 14.62
C ILE A 102 18.43 2.51 14.36
N ALA A 103 18.37 1.72 13.29
CA ALA A 103 19.51 0.93 12.87
C ALA A 103 20.58 1.85 12.26
N MET A 104 21.81 1.77 12.75
CA MET A 104 22.97 2.52 12.31
C MET A 104 24.07 1.56 11.85
N ASP A 105 24.68 1.89 10.72
CA ASP A 105 25.74 1.13 10.07
C ASP A 105 26.92 2.08 9.85
N SER A 106 28.05 1.78 10.49
CA SER A 106 29.31 2.56 10.46
C SER A 106 29.96 2.62 9.09
N MET A 107 29.60 1.72 8.18
CA MET A 107 30.06 1.77 6.78
C MET A 107 29.15 2.63 5.91
N LYS A 108 27.98 3.06 6.41
CA LYS A 108 27.03 3.89 5.67
C LYS A 108 27.06 5.34 6.15
N ARG A 109 26.61 6.22 5.25
CA ARG A 109 26.37 7.62 5.54
C ARG A 109 24.87 7.90 5.56
N TYR A 110 24.46 8.77 6.46
CA TYR A 110 23.09 9.25 6.59
C TYR A 110 23.07 10.77 6.49
N HIS A 111 21.92 11.32 6.13
CA HIS A 111 21.66 12.73 6.00
C HIS A 111 20.61 13.16 7.01
N LEU A 112 21.03 13.99 7.98
CA LEU A 112 20.15 14.66 8.93
C LEU A 112 19.77 16.02 8.34
N SER A 113 18.48 16.33 8.29
CA SER A 113 17.97 17.69 8.08
C SER A 113 17.06 18.07 9.23
N MET A 114 17.14 19.31 9.73
CA MET A 114 16.22 19.85 10.74
C MET A 114 16.11 21.36 10.61
N SER A 115 14.93 21.91 10.88
CA SER A 115 14.72 23.36 10.95
C SER A 115 14.71 23.82 12.40
N LEU A 116 15.51 24.84 12.71
CA LEU A 116 15.68 25.41 14.03
C LEU A 116 15.37 26.91 14.02
N TYR A 117 14.76 27.38 15.09
CA TYR A 117 14.58 28.80 15.38
C TYR A 117 14.79 29.01 16.88
N ALA A 118 15.41 30.11 17.29
CA ALA A 118 15.64 30.40 18.71
C ALA A 118 15.12 31.78 19.06
N GLU A 119 14.38 31.87 20.17
CA GLU A 119 13.95 33.14 20.76
C GLU A 119 14.71 33.42 22.04
N ASP A 120 15.05 34.69 22.24
CA ASP A 120 15.55 35.17 23.51
C ASP A 120 14.38 35.28 24.51
N SER A 121 14.48 34.58 25.63
CA SER A 121 13.52 34.64 26.73
C SER A 121 13.38 36.02 27.40
N MET A 122 14.22 37.02 27.07
CA MET A 122 14.20 38.33 27.74
C MET A 122 14.33 39.58 26.84
N GLY A 123 14.18 39.48 25.52
CA GLY A 123 14.16 40.66 24.63
C GLY A 123 15.41 41.55 24.70
N SER A 124 16.57 41.01 25.07
CA SER A 124 17.81 41.78 25.30
C SER A 124 19.01 41.11 24.65
N ALA A 125 19.32 41.53 23.42
CA ALA A 125 20.64 41.61 22.73
C ALA A 125 21.72 40.54 23.02
N SER A 126 21.37 39.35 23.52
CA SER A 126 22.30 38.31 23.97
C SER A 126 22.05 36.98 23.25
N VAL A 127 21.59 37.07 21.99
CA VAL A 127 21.36 35.96 21.03
C VAL A 127 22.64 35.10 20.85
N GLY A 128 23.81 35.61 21.24
CA GLY A 128 25.11 35.01 20.96
C GLY A 128 25.63 33.92 21.90
N LYS A 129 24.81 33.10 22.59
CA LYS A 129 25.36 32.01 23.44
C LYS A 129 24.60 30.67 23.47
N PHE A 130 23.57 30.44 22.64
CA PHE A 130 22.90 29.12 22.58
C PHE A 130 23.65 28.12 21.71
N SER A 131 23.68 26.85 22.13
CA SER A 131 24.21 25.73 21.36
C SER A 131 23.21 24.58 21.39
N VAL A 132 22.86 24.06 20.23
CA VAL A 132 21.97 22.89 20.08
C VAL A 132 22.80 21.74 19.54
N THR A 133 22.82 20.61 20.26
CA THR A 133 23.57 19.42 19.84
C THR A 133 22.60 18.36 19.36
N ALA A 134 22.70 18.01 18.07
CA ALA A 134 22.11 16.79 17.54
C ALA A 134 23.08 15.62 17.78
N ALA A 135 22.59 14.48 18.24
CA ALA A 135 23.39 13.29 18.47
C ALA A 135 22.65 12.02 18.07
N ILE A 136 23.41 10.99 17.71
CA ILE A 136 22.95 9.61 17.64
C ILE A 136 23.61 8.86 18.80
N LYS A 137 22.82 8.28 19.69
CA LYS A 137 23.31 7.45 20.79
C LYS A 137 22.99 5.98 20.54
N SER A 138 23.91 5.11 20.93
CA SER A 138 23.73 3.67 20.93
C SER A 138 22.69 3.25 21.96
N SER A 139 22.25 2.01 21.86
CA SER A 139 21.39 1.35 22.86
C SER A 139 22.03 1.26 24.26
N THR A 140 23.37 1.40 24.35
CA THR A 140 24.13 1.45 25.62
C THR A 140 24.41 2.88 26.11
N GLY A 141 23.97 3.90 25.38
CA GLY A 141 24.17 5.32 25.72
C GLY A 141 25.48 5.93 25.19
N LYS A 142 26.28 5.18 24.41
CA LYS A 142 27.49 5.71 23.77
C LYS A 142 27.12 6.65 22.63
N VAL A 143 27.78 7.80 22.53
CA VAL A 143 27.60 8.72 21.40
C VAL A 143 28.23 8.11 20.15
N LEU A 144 27.40 7.78 19.16
CA LEU A 144 27.82 7.25 17.87
C LEU A 144 28.19 8.35 16.89
N TRP A 145 27.52 9.49 16.99
CA TRP A 145 27.75 10.68 16.19
C TRP A 145 27.16 11.90 16.90
N SER A 146 27.75 13.08 16.73
CA SER A 146 27.17 14.33 17.20
C SER A 146 27.55 15.51 16.30
N TYR A 147 26.70 16.55 16.34
CA TYR A 147 26.91 17.81 15.66
C TYR A 147 26.28 18.94 16.47
N THR A 148 27.06 19.99 16.73
CA THR A 148 26.60 21.15 17.51
C THR A 148 26.43 22.35 16.59
N VAL A 149 25.25 22.98 16.70
CA VAL A 149 24.90 24.23 16.04
C VAL A 149 25.06 25.34 17.07
N ASP A 150 26.05 26.20 16.86
CA ASP A 150 26.27 27.38 17.68
C ASP A 150 25.45 28.57 17.16
N HIS A 151 24.89 29.35 18.08
CA HIS A 151 24.22 30.63 17.82
C HIS A 151 23.03 30.58 16.85
N PRO A 152 22.01 29.73 17.06
CA PRO A 152 20.78 29.82 16.28
C PRO A 152 20.18 31.23 16.43
N THR A 153 19.87 31.86 15.29
CA THR A 153 19.43 33.25 15.20
C THR A 153 17.93 33.41 15.47
N GLY A 154 17.45 34.64 15.64
CA GLY A 154 16.02 35.01 15.59
C GLY A 154 15.40 34.89 14.19
N MET A 155 15.84 33.94 13.38
CA MET A 155 15.31 33.55 12.07
C MET A 155 15.43 32.04 11.93
N TRP A 156 14.48 31.41 11.23
CA TRP A 156 14.54 29.96 10.94
C TRP A 156 15.77 29.62 10.11
N ILE A 157 16.53 28.63 10.56
CA ILE A 157 17.66 28.05 9.84
C ILE A 157 17.39 26.57 9.56
N THR A 158 17.84 26.08 8.41
CA THR A 158 17.85 24.64 8.11
C THR A 158 19.26 24.10 8.29
N VAL A 159 19.39 23.13 9.19
CA VAL A 159 20.64 22.42 9.46
C VAL A 159 20.66 21.15 8.64
N ASN A 160 21.68 20.99 7.80
CA ASN A 160 21.95 19.76 7.06
C ASN A 160 23.28 19.20 7.54
N ALA A 161 23.29 17.92 7.94
CA ALA A 161 24.49 17.27 8.45
C ALA A 161 24.64 15.85 7.90
N SER A 162 25.88 15.51 7.55
CA SER A 162 26.27 14.14 7.20
C SER A 162 26.58 13.36 8.48
N VAL A 163 25.84 12.29 8.70
CA VAL A 163 25.99 11.39 9.84
C VAL A 163 26.75 10.14 9.39
N THR A 164 27.89 9.88 10.05
CA THR A 164 28.64 8.62 9.91
C THR A 164 28.86 8.08 11.32
N PRO A 165 28.13 7.04 11.74
CA PRO A 165 28.22 6.53 13.10
C PRO A 165 29.57 5.82 13.30
N THR A 166 30.12 5.91 14.51
CA THR A 166 31.43 5.31 14.84
C THR A 166 31.40 3.79 14.95
N GLU A 167 30.23 3.19 15.16
CA GLU A 167 30.02 1.74 15.19
C GLU A 167 28.59 1.38 14.76
N ASN A 168 28.34 0.09 14.56
CA ASN A 168 27.01 -0.41 14.24
C ASN A 168 26.16 -0.53 15.52
N ASP A 169 24.90 -0.14 15.45
CA ASP A 169 23.90 -0.41 16.50
C ASP A 169 22.52 -0.54 15.83
N ILE A 170 21.78 -1.61 16.14
CA ILE A 170 20.47 -1.89 15.54
C ILE A 170 19.29 -1.18 16.24
N ASN A 171 19.56 -0.56 17.38
CA ASN A 171 18.60 0.05 18.29
C ASN A 171 19.14 1.39 18.86
N ALA A 172 19.81 2.17 18.02
CA ALA A 172 20.23 3.52 18.35
C ALA A 172 19.02 4.46 18.45
N HIS A 173 19.24 5.67 18.96
CA HIS A 173 18.23 6.73 18.97
C HIS A 173 18.86 8.09 18.69
N PHE A 174 18.03 9.01 18.21
CA PHE A 174 18.43 10.40 18.00
C PHE A 174 18.16 11.22 19.25
N GLU A 175 19.02 12.17 19.56
CA GLU A 175 18.81 13.17 20.60
C GLU A 175 19.08 14.58 20.07
N LEU A 176 18.26 15.54 20.51
CA LEU A 176 18.47 16.96 20.33
C LEU A 176 18.57 17.61 21.71
N LEU A 177 19.77 18.05 22.05
CA LEU A 177 20.17 18.51 23.38
C LEU A 177 20.45 20.01 23.40
N VAL A 178 20.09 20.66 24.49
CA VAL A 178 20.29 22.09 24.75
C VAL A 178 20.96 22.24 26.11
N GLY A 179 22.21 22.72 26.09
CA GLY A 179 23.07 22.77 27.29
C GLY A 179 23.00 24.07 28.10
N LYS A 180 22.16 25.04 27.73
CA LYS A 180 22.04 26.35 28.40
C LYS A 180 20.59 26.80 28.53
N PRO A 181 20.23 27.53 29.60
CA PRO A 181 18.85 27.98 29.82
C PRO A 181 18.29 28.77 28.64
N GLY A 182 17.05 28.48 28.22
CA GLY A 182 16.28 29.22 27.21
C GLY A 182 15.37 28.33 26.37
N SER A 183 14.93 28.81 25.20
CA SER A 183 13.99 28.10 24.33
C SER A 183 14.47 28.00 22.88
N ILE A 184 14.33 26.82 22.28
CA ILE A 184 14.48 26.59 20.85
C ILE A 184 13.18 26.01 20.28
N TYR A 185 12.94 26.30 19.02
CA TYR A 185 11.82 25.83 18.23
C TYR A 185 12.36 24.94 17.13
N VAL A 186 11.73 23.78 16.96
CA VAL A 186 12.23 22.73 16.09
C VAL A 186 11.09 22.22 15.21
N SER A 187 11.39 22.04 13.93
CA SER A 187 10.48 21.45 12.96
C SER A 187 11.25 20.60 11.95
N SER A 188 10.55 19.73 11.22
CA SER A 188 11.06 19.10 10.00
C SER A 188 12.37 18.30 10.18
N ILE A 189 12.52 17.62 11.32
CA ILE A 189 13.66 16.72 11.56
C ILE A 189 13.49 15.48 10.68
N SER A 190 14.52 15.14 9.90
CA SER A 190 14.54 13.95 9.06
C SER A 190 15.91 13.28 9.07
N LEU A 191 15.95 11.95 9.09
CA LEU A 191 17.17 11.16 8.95
C LEU A 191 16.98 10.08 7.89
N PHE A 192 17.77 10.15 6.82
CA PHE A 192 17.74 9.21 5.71
C PHE A 192 19.12 8.62 5.43
N PRO A 193 19.23 7.38 4.93
CA PRO A 193 20.44 6.94 4.26
C PRO A 193 20.81 7.88 3.11
N SER A 194 22.10 8.15 2.90
CA SER A 194 22.53 9.01 1.79
C SER A 194 22.15 8.46 0.42
N GLU A 195 22.05 7.13 0.27
CA GLU A 195 21.58 6.49 -0.97
C GLU A 195 20.17 6.96 -1.36
N ASN A 196 19.27 7.14 -0.38
CA ASN A 196 17.92 7.64 -0.61
C ASN A 196 17.89 9.11 -1.04
N ILE A 197 18.83 9.91 -0.54
CA ILE A 197 18.98 11.31 -0.99
C ILE A 197 19.48 11.36 -2.43
N LEU A 198 20.41 10.47 -2.81
CA LEU A 198 20.96 10.39 -4.16
C LEU A 198 19.93 9.92 -5.19
N GLN A 199 19.03 9.00 -4.81
CA GLN A 199 17.97 8.52 -5.69
C GLN A 199 16.79 9.51 -5.79
N GLY A 200 16.53 10.30 -4.75
CA GLY A 200 15.55 11.37 -4.75
C GLY A 200 16.20 12.75 -4.73
N THR A 201 15.78 13.59 -3.80
CA THR A 201 16.39 14.90 -3.52
C THR A 201 16.48 15.15 -2.02
N THR A 202 17.22 16.16 -1.57
CA THR A 202 17.24 16.53 -0.14
C THR A 202 15.85 16.91 0.38
N SER A 203 15.03 17.54 -0.47
CA SER A 203 13.71 18.05 -0.08
C SER A 203 12.56 17.05 -0.29
N ASN A 204 12.80 16.03 -1.10
CA ASN A 204 11.93 14.86 -1.27
C ASN A 204 12.81 13.63 -1.50
N PRO A 205 13.38 13.04 -0.44
CA PRO A 205 14.25 11.87 -0.56
C PRO A 205 13.49 10.67 -1.12
N TRP A 206 14.20 9.73 -1.74
CA TRP A 206 13.61 8.47 -2.16
C TRP A 206 13.04 7.76 -0.93
N PRO A 207 11.72 7.56 -0.84
CA PRO A 207 11.09 7.23 0.43
C PRO A 207 11.08 5.72 0.69
N PHE A 208 11.65 4.87 -0.17
CA PHE A 208 11.56 3.41 -0.02
C PHE A 208 12.82 2.80 0.57
N ARG A 209 12.65 1.81 1.46
CA ARG A 209 13.75 0.97 1.97
C ARG A 209 14.26 0.11 0.83
N LEU A 210 15.51 0.32 0.43
CA LEU A 210 16.07 -0.24 -0.79
C LEU A 210 16.07 -1.77 -0.77
N GLU A 211 16.29 -2.38 0.39
CA GLU A 211 16.22 -3.83 0.56
C GLU A 211 14.79 -4.38 0.46
N LEU A 212 13.77 -3.64 0.92
CA LEU A 212 12.37 -4.06 0.76
C LEU A 212 11.92 -3.86 -0.68
N GLN A 213 12.31 -2.76 -1.31
CA GLN A 213 12.07 -2.50 -2.72
C GLN A 213 12.69 -3.60 -3.60
N GLU A 214 13.91 -4.02 -3.30
CA GLU A 214 14.57 -5.12 -4.02
C GLU A 214 13.82 -6.44 -3.84
N THR A 215 13.36 -6.75 -2.62
CA THR A 215 12.50 -7.92 -2.38
C THR A 215 11.18 -7.83 -3.16
N LEU A 216 10.57 -6.66 -3.28
CA LEU A 216 9.39 -6.47 -4.14
C LEU A 216 9.72 -6.67 -5.63
N LYS A 217 10.87 -6.17 -6.11
CA LYS A 217 11.31 -6.39 -7.49
C LYS A 217 11.50 -7.85 -7.83
N GLN A 218 12.03 -8.65 -6.89
CA GLN A 218 12.23 -10.09 -7.07
C GLN A 218 10.93 -10.87 -7.27
N MET A 219 9.78 -10.32 -6.85
CA MET A 219 8.47 -10.90 -7.17
C MET A 219 8.06 -10.68 -8.62
N GLN A 220 8.63 -9.68 -9.30
CA GLN A 220 8.27 -9.24 -10.65
C GLN A 220 6.76 -8.95 -10.83
N PRO A 221 6.15 -8.15 -9.94
CA PRO A 221 4.70 -7.92 -9.97
C PRO A 221 4.27 -7.26 -11.29
N LYS A 222 3.10 -7.65 -11.82
CA LYS A 222 2.53 -6.99 -13.01
C LYS A 222 1.85 -5.68 -12.68
N PHE A 223 1.32 -5.54 -11.47
CA PHE A 223 0.66 -4.33 -11.01
C PHE A 223 0.88 -4.09 -9.51
N LEU A 224 0.62 -2.85 -9.10
CA LEU A 224 0.64 -2.42 -7.71
C LEU A 224 -0.67 -1.68 -7.40
N ARG A 225 -1.49 -2.20 -6.49
CA ARG A 225 -2.70 -1.52 -5.96
C ARG A 225 -2.36 -0.67 -4.76
N PHE A 226 -2.66 0.64 -4.82
CA PHE A 226 -2.31 1.62 -3.78
C PHE A 226 -3.24 2.86 -3.83
N PRO A 227 -3.32 3.66 -2.75
CA PRO A 227 -2.73 3.51 -1.42
C PRO A 227 -3.65 2.69 -0.50
N GLY A 228 -4.60 1.97 -1.10
CA GLY A 228 -5.84 1.51 -0.50
C GLY A 228 -5.74 0.43 0.57
N GLY A 229 -6.75 -0.45 0.51
CA GLY A 229 -7.50 -0.86 1.67
C GLY A 229 -8.21 0.33 2.33
N CYS A 230 -8.68 0.11 3.55
CA CYS A 230 -9.37 1.11 4.37
C CYS A 230 -8.60 2.40 4.68
N PHE A 231 -7.32 2.50 4.29
CA PHE A 231 -6.53 3.72 4.40
C PHE A 231 -7.09 4.87 3.56
N VAL A 232 -7.70 4.56 2.40
CA VAL A 232 -8.30 5.59 1.55
C VAL A 232 -9.63 6.12 2.12
N GLU A 233 -10.30 5.31 2.94
CA GLU A 233 -11.63 5.56 3.49
C GLU A 233 -11.57 6.38 4.78
N GLY A 234 -10.82 5.91 5.78
CA GLY A 234 -10.92 6.40 7.16
C GLY A 234 -12.14 5.83 7.91
N GLU A 235 -12.13 5.88 9.25
CA GLU A 235 -13.33 5.63 10.05
C GLU A 235 -14.36 6.75 9.85
N TRP A 236 -13.86 7.98 9.64
CA TRP A 236 -14.63 9.19 9.36
C TRP A 236 -14.03 9.96 8.18
N MET A 237 -14.87 10.63 7.38
CA MET A 237 -14.42 11.29 6.14
C MET A 237 -13.38 12.40 6.38
N ARG A 238 -13.39 13.01 7.57
CA ARG A 238 -12.38 13.99 8.02
C ARG A 238 -10.95 13.43 8.06
N ASN A 239 -10.81 12.12 8.23
CA ASN A 239 -9.54 11.41 8.35
C ASN A 239 -9.21 10.57 7.10
N ALA A 240 -10.06 10.61 6.07
CA ALA A 240 -9.80 9.99 4.78
C ALA A 240 -8.53 10.56 4.14
N PHE A 241 -7.76 9.70 3.46
CA PHE A 241 -6.57 10.13 2.73
C PHE A 241 -6.93 11.08 1.57
N ARG A 242 -6.18 12.19 1.46
CA ARG A 242 -6.36 13.22 0.41
C ARG A 242 -5.08 13.39 -0.39
N TRP A 243 -5.02 12.83 -1.60
CA TRP A 243 -3.79 12.76 -2.38
C TRP A 243 -3.13 14.12 -2.66
N LYS A 244 -3.94 15.18 -2.85
CA LYS A 244 -3.43 16.55 -3.05
C LYS A 244 -2.65 17.08 -1.84
N LYS A 245 -3.01 16.67 -0.62
CA LYS A 245 -2.29 17.02 0.62
C LYS A 245 -0.97 16.26 0.78
N ALA A 246 -0.76 15.22 -0.02
CA ALA A 246 0.46 14.42 -0.07
C ALA A 246 1.42 14.87 -1.19
N LEU A 247 1.15 15.98 -1.87
CA LEU A 247 2.03 16.55 -2.91
C LEU A 247 3.04 17.53 -2.33
N GLY A 248 4.02 17.91 -3.15
CA GLY A 248 5.03 18.90 -2.81
C GLY A 248 6.10 18.38 -1.85
N HIS A 249 6.83 19.32 -1.23
CA HIS A 249 7.93 19.00 -0.34
C HIS A 249 7.45 18.30 0.92
N ALA A 250 8.18 17.29 1.39
CA ALA A 250 7.77 16.47 2.53
C ALA A 250 7.45 17.29 3.80
N VAL A 251 8.17 18.39 4.01
CA VAL A 251 7.99 19.30 5.16
C VAL A 251 6.69 20.13 5.12
N GLN A 252 6.08 20.26 3.93
CA GLN A 252 4.82 20.99 3.73
C GLN A 252 3.60 20.08 3.89
N ARG A 253 3.78 18.76 3.75
CA ARG A 253 2.71 17.79 3.87
C ARG A 253 2.19 17.77 5.32
N GLU A 254 0.89 17.89 5.48
CA GLU A 254 0.26 17.92 6.81
C GLU A 254 0.21 16.55 7.45
N GLY A 255 0.15 15.50 6.63
CA GLY A 255 -0.22 14.18 7.11
C GLY A 255 -1.69 14.14 7.51
N HIS A 256 -2.11 12.99 8.04
CA HIS A 256 -3.42 12.82 8.65
C HIS A 256 -3.37 11.73 9.71
N TYR A 257 -4.30 11.79 10.66
CA TYR A 257 -4.52 10.67 11.56
C TYR A 257 -5.28 9.58 10.83
N ASN A 258 -4.62 8.44 10.59
CA ASN A 258 -5.29 7.26 10.08
C ASN A 258 -5.97 6.54 11.26
N ASP A 259 -7.25 6.82 11.42
CA ASP A 259 -8.07 6.31 12.52
C ASP A 259 -8.43 4.83 12.38
N VAL A 260 -8.47 4.29 11.17
CA VAL A 260 -8.68 2.84 10.92
C VAL A 260 -7.55 2.01 11.51
N TRP A 261 -6.30 2.46 11.31
CA TRP A 261 -5.11 1.74 11.75
C TRP A 261 -4.48 2.32 13.03
N GLY A 262 -5.06 3.39 13.59
CA GLY A 262 -4.68 3.97 14.87
C GLY A 262 -3.30 4.66 14.89
N TYR A 263 -2.85 5.24 13.77
CA TYR A 263 -1.55 5.90 13.68
C TYR A 263 -1.58 7.19 12.85
N TRP A 264 -0.64 8.10 13.12
CA TRP A 264 -0.47 9.31 12.31
C TRP A 264 0.34 9.00 11.04
N SER A 265 -0.28 9.18 9.87
CA SER A 265 0.40 9.14 8.58
C SER A 265 1.07 10.49 8.32
N THR A 266 2.32 10.47 7.88
CA THR A 266 3.03 11.69 7.46
C THR A 266 2.64 12.15 6.06
N ASP A 267 1.99 11.27 5.30
CA ASP A 267 1.73 11.40 3.86
C ASP A 267 3.01 11.67 3.03
N GLY A 268 4.16 11.24 3.56
CA GLY A 268 5.43 11.17 2.80
C GLY A 268 5.40 10.15 1.66
N LEU A 269 4.43 9.22 1.67
CA LEU A 269 4.13 8.33 0.56
C LEU A 269 2.76 8.71 -0.02
N GLY A 270 2.77 9.60 -1.01
CA GLY A 270 1.60 10.03 -1.75
C GLY A 270 1.54 9.44 -3.16
N LEU A 271 0.59 9.92 -3.97
CA LEU A 271 0.43 9.51 -5.37
C LEU A 271 1.76 9.56 -6.14
N PHE A 272 2.53 10.64 -6.00
CA PHE A 272 3.81 10.80 -6.68
C PHE A 272 4.83 9.72 -6.31
N GLU A 273 4.97 9.41 -5.03
CA GLU A 273 5.91 8.39 -4.56
C GLU A 273 5.48 6.98 -4.99
N TYR A 274 4.20 6.64 -4.90
CA TYR A 274 3.71 5.34 -5.35
C TYR A 274 3.83 5.14 -6.87
N MET A 275 3.63 6.19 -7.67
CA MET A 275 3.85 6.13 -9.12
C MET A 275 5.32 5.86 -9.45
N GLN A 276 6.25 6.49 -8.72
CA GLN A 276 7.68 6.16 -8.85
C GLN A 276 7.99 4.72 -8.46
N LEU A 277 7.37 4.20 -7.39
CA LEU A 277 7.55 2.79 -7.01
C LEU A 277 7.02 1.85 -8.09
N ALA A 278 5.83 2.11 -8.63
CA ALA A 278 5.25 1.29 -9.69
C ALA A 278 6.17 1.26 -10.94
N GLU A 279 6.70 2.42 -11.36
CA GLU A 279 7.67 2.53 -12.46
C GLU A 279 8.95 1.73 -12.17
N GLU A 280 9.50 1.85 -10.96
CA GLU A 280 10.72 1.17 -10.52
C GLU A 280 10.55 -0.36 -10.40
N LEU A 281 9.34 -0.83 -10.10
CA LEU A 281 8.98 -2.25 -10.10
C LEU A 281 8.65 -2.78 -11.50
N GLY A 282 8.50 -1.91 -12.51
CA GLY A 282 7.98 -2.27 -13.82
C GLY A 282 6.52 -2.75 -13.77
N ALA A 283 5.76 -2.29 -12.78
CA ALA A 283 4.39 -2.68 -12.50
C ALA A 283 3.39 -1.60 -12.94
N GLU A 284 2.22 -2.01 -13.41
CA GLU A 284 1.12 -1.08 -13.70
C GLU A 284 0.48 -0.57 -12.40
N PRO A 285 0.23 0.74 -12.27
CA PRO A 285 -0.45 1.28 -11.11
C PRO A 285 -1.95 0.98 -11.17
N VAL A 286 -2.50 0.50 -10.06
CA VAL A 286 -3.95 0.49 -9.78
C VAL A 286 -4.22 1.52 -8.71
N TRP A 287 -4.66 2.71 -9.13
CA TRP A 287 -4.90 3.84 -8.23
C TRP A 287 -6.26 3.72 -7.54
N VAL A 288 -6.26 3.62 -6.22
CA VAL A 288 -7.48 3.55 -5.40
C VAL A 288 -7.85 4.95 -4.91
N ILE A 289 -9.09 5.37 -5.17
CA ILE A 289 -9.63 6.66 -4.71
C ILE A 289 -10.76 6.45 -3.69
N ASN A 290 -11.01 7.45 -2.85
CA ASN A 290 -12.18 7.45 -1.97
C ASN A 290 -13.45 7.69 -2.81
N SER A 291 -14.48 6.85 -2.64
CA SER A 291 -15.76 6.89 -3.37
C SER A 291 -16.78 7.87 -2.76
N GLY A 292 -16.36 8.74 -1.84
CA GLY A 292 -17.25 9.49 -0.96
C GLY A 292 -17.73 8.67 0.24
N VAL A 293 -17.03 7.58 0.58
CA VAL A 293 -17.39 6.68 1.68
C VAL A 293 -16.23 6.55 2.67
N ALA A 294 -16.59 6.52 3.95
CA ALA A 294 -15.77 6.15 5.09
C ALA A 294 -16.56 5.10 5.90
N HIS A 295 -15.92 4.39 6.84
CA HIS A 295 -16.60 3.29 7.54
C HIS A 295 -17.91 3.72 8.22
N ASN A 296 -17.95 4.92 8.82
CA ASN A 296 -19.09 5.44 9.57
C ASN A 296 -19.81 6.63 8.88
N GLU A 297 -19.44 6.98 7.65
CA GLU A 297 -19.97 8.16 6.95
C GLU A 297 -20.01 7.95 5.44
N SER A 298 -21.07 8.42 4.78
CA SER A 298 -21.17 8.42 3.32
C SER A 298 -21.66 9.76 2.83
N ILE A 299 -20.90 10.38 1.93
CA ILE A 299 -21.22 11.65 1.31
C ILE A 299 -22.34 11.44 0.30
N PRO A 300 -23.46 12.19 0.40
CA PRO A 300 -24.55 12.05 -0.54
C PRO A 300 -24.13 12.49 -1.95
N PRO A 301 -24.72 11.92 -3.02
CA PRO A 301 -24.34 12.25 -4.39
C PRO A 301 -24.43 13.75 -4.74
N SER A 302 -25.27 14.51 -4.02
CA SER A 302 -25.41 15.96 -4.18
C SER A 302 -24.19 16.79 -3.72
N GLN A 303 -23.25 16.18 -2.99
CA GLN A 303 -22.05 16.81 -2.45
C GLN A 303 -20.75 16.13 -2.93
N LEU A 304 -20.84 15.25 -3.93
CA LEU A 304 -19.72 14.43 -4.39
C LEU A 304 -18.79 15.17 -5.39
N ASP A 305 -19.17 16.37 -5.84
CA ASP A 305 -18.48 17.09 -6.92
C ASP A 305 -16.96 17.28 -6.63
N GLU A 306 -16.58 17.54 -5.37
CA GLU A 306 -15.17 17.66 -4.97
C GLU A 306 -14.40 16.36 -5.19
N PHE A 307 -14.98 15.21 -4.81
CA PHE A 307 -14.34 13.91 -4.92
C PHE A 307 -14.19 13.48 -6.38
N VAL A 308 -15.22 13.71 -7.19
CA VAL A 308 -15.16 13.43 -8.63
C VAL A 308 -14.10 14.29 -9.31
N GLN A 309 -14.00 15.57 -8.95
CA GLN A 309 -12.94 16.44 -9.47
C GLN A 309 -11.56 16.00 -8.99
N ASP A 310 -11.40 15.59 -7.74
CA ASP A 310 -10.16 15.02 -7.20
C ASP A 310 -9.70 13.78 -7.98
N ALA A 311 -10.63 12.93 -8.40
CA ALA A 311 -10.33 11.78 -9.25
C ALA A 311 -9.80 12.20 -10.63
N LEU A 312 -10.50 13.11 -11.32
CA LEU A 312 -10.08 13.62 -12.64
C LEU A 312 -8.73 14.34 -12.57
N ASP A 313 -8.53 15.14 -11.52
CA ASP A 313 -7.29 15.85 -11.24
C ASP A 313 -6.13 14.87 -11.00
N SER A 314 -6.37 13.74 -10.32
CA SER A 314 -5.35 12.70 -10.12
C SER A 314 -4.96 12.03 -11.43
N ILE A 315 -5.91 11.82 -12.35
CA ILE A 315 -5.60 11.29 -13.69
C ILE A 315 -4.79 12.31 -14.49
N GLU A 316 -5.15 13.60 -14.46
CA GLU A 316 -4.40 14.66 -15.14
C GLU A 316 -3.00 14.81 -14.54
N PHE A 317 -2.84 14.70 -13.22
CA PHE A 317 -1.53 14.71 -12.57
C PHE A 317 -0.63 13.61 -13.12
N VAL A 318 -1.19 12.40 -13.32
CA VAL A 318 -0.42 11.24 -13.78
C VAL A 318 -0.18 11.24 -15.29
N ARG A 319 -1.21 11.53 -16.09
CA ARG A 319 -1.22 11.38 -17.55
C ARG A 319 -1.11 12.69 -18.35
N GLY A 320 -1.41 13.82 -17.73
CA GLY A 320 -1.47 15.13 -18.40
C GLY A 320 -0.11 15.59 -18.90
N GLU A 321 -0.11 16.37 -19.97
CA GLU A 321 1.09 17.03 -20.47
C GLU A 321 1.62 18.05 -19.47
N SER A 322 2.91 18.37 -19.56
CA SER A 322 3.58 19.15 -18.52
C SER A 322 3.15 20.63 -18.43
N ASP A 323 2.34 21.10 -19.37
CA ASP A 323 1.75 22.44 -19.42
C ASP A 323 0.29 22.49 -18.94
N THR A 324 -0.33 21.34 -18.65
CA THR A 324 -1.64 21.29 -18.00
C THR A 324 -1.50 21.59 -16.51
N ARG A 325 -2.61 21.88 -15.82
CA ARG A 325 -2.56 22.31 -14.41
C ARG A 325 -1.85 21.28 -13.54
N TRP A 326 -2.28 20.03 -13.60
CA TRP A 326 -1.73 18.98 -12.74
C TRP A 326 -0.48 18.32 -13.32
N GLY A 327 -0.31 18.34 -14.65
CA GLY A 327 0.95 17.94 -15.27
C GLY A 327 2.11 18.89 -14.95
N ALA A 328 1.83 20.20 -14.80
CA ALA A 328 2.80 21.18 -14.33
C ALA A 328 3.21 20.94 -12.86
N GLU A 329 2.26 20.57 -11.99
CA GLU A 329 2.59 20.17 -10.61
C GLU A 329 3.49 18.93 -10.57
N ARG A 330 3.18 17.90 -11.37
CA ARG A 330 4.04 16.72 -11.51
C ARG A 330 5.45 17.10 -12.00
N LYS A 331 5.54 18.00 -13.00
CA LYS A 331 6.82 18.53 -13.49
C LYS A 331 7.59 19.27 -12.41
N ASN A 332 6.93 20.13 -11.63
CA ASN A 332 7.55 20.86 -10.52
C ASN A 332 8.07 19.92 -9.43
N MET A 333 7.45 18.77 -9.23
CA MET A 333 7.94 17.70 -8.34
C MET A 333 9.10 16.89 -8.93
N GLY A 334 9.58 17.22 -10.14
CA GLY A 334 10.75 16.62 -10.78
C GLY A 334 10.44 15.60 -11.86
N ARG A 335 9.16 15.37 -12.20
CA ARG A 335 8.76 14.41 -13.24
C ARG A 335 8.03 15.11 -14.39
N GLU A 336 8.78 15.47 -15.43
CA GLU A 336 8.20 16.11 -16.61
C GLU A 336 7.29 15.16 -17.42
N LYS A 337 7.75 13.94 -17.69
CA LYS A 337 7.01 12.98 -18.52
C LYS A 337 5.84 12.35 -17.74
N PRO A 338 4.66 12.17 -18.38
CA PRO A 338 3.56 11.45 -17.76
C PRO A 338 3.95 9.98 -17.46
N TRP A 339 3.21 9.35 -16.57
CA TRP A 339 3.24 7.90 -16.38
C TRP A 339 2.05 7.25 -17.09
N LYS A 340 2.14 5.92 -17.25
CA LYS A 340 0.98 5.11 -17.64
C LYS A 340 0.05 4.96 -16.43
N LEU A 341 -1.24 5.16 -16.64
CA LEU A 341 -2.29 4.80 -15.68
C LEU A 341 -3.44 4.18 -16.46
N THR A 342 -3.63 2.88 -16.26
CA THR A 342 -4.67 2.08 -16.94
C THR A 342 -5.88 1.87 -16.03
N TYR A 343 -5.63 1.62 -14.74
CA TYR A 343 -6.62 1.15 -13.79
C TYR A 343 -6.88 2.16 -12.68
N MET A 344 -8.16 2.34 -12.34
CA MET A 344 -8.59 3.08 -11.15
C MET A 344 -9.66 2.29 -10.41
N ALA A 345 -9.46 2.08 -9.12
CA ALA A 345 -10.47 1.52 -8.22
C ALA A 345 -11.20 2.64 -7.50
N ILE A 346 -12.53 2.60 -7.52
CA ILE A 346 -13.40 3.64 -6.99
C ILE A 346 -13.99 3.13 -5.68
N GLY A 347 -13.37 3.50 -4.56
CA GLY A 347 -13.72 3.01 -3.22
C GLY A 347 -12.94 1.77 -2.79
N ASN A 348 -13.25 1.29 -1.59
CA ASN A 348 -12.75 0.02 -1.05
C ASN A 348 -13.83 -0.62 -0.17
N GLU A 349 -14.24 -1.87 -0.44
CA GLU A 349 -15.25 -2.61 0.36
C GLU A 349 -16.59 -1.87 0.58
N ASP A 350 -16.93 -0.91 -0.29
CA ASP A 350 -18.02 0.04 -0.06
C ASP A 350 -19.40 -0.44 -0.53
N CYS A 351 -19.51 -1.62 -1.16
CA CYS A 351 -20.69 -1.96 -1.96
C CYS A 351 -22.04 -1.99 -1.22
N GLU A 352 -22.01 -2.26 0.08
CA GLU A 352 -23.20 -2.27 0.94
C GLU A 352 -23.41 -0.93 1.67
N LYS A 353 -22.49 0.03 1.50
CA LYS A 353 -22.55 1.34 2.16
C LYS A 353 -23.57 2.24 1.47
N PRO A 354 -24.18 3.18 2.22
CA PRO A 354 -25.08 4.17 1.64
C PRO A 354 -24.43 4.92 0.48
N TYR A 355 -25.22 5.18 -0.57
CA TYR A 355 -24.85 5.97 -1.76
C TYR A 355 -23.72 5.41 -2.64
N TYR A 356 -23.12 4.26 -2.33
CA TYR A 356 -21.98 3.77 -3.11
C TYR A 356 -22.32 3.59 -4.60
N THR A 357 -23.48 3.03 -4.94
CA THR A 357 -23.87 2.81 -6.34
C THR A 357 -24.01 4.13 -7.10
N GLU A 358 -24.69 5.11 -6.51
CA GLU A 358 -24.91 6.43 -7.08
C GLU A 358 -23.62 7.24 -7.18
N ASN A 359 -22.76 7.14 -6.16
CA ASN A 359 -21.45 7.76 -6.16
C ASN A 359 -20.57 7.15 -7.24
N TYR A 360 -20.45 5.82 -7.29
CA TYR A 360 -19.70 5.10 -8.33
C TYR A 360 -20.12 5.51 -9.74
N LEU A 361 -21.43 5.60 -10.02
CA LEU A 361 -21.93 6.06 -11.32
C LEU A 361 -21.47 7.49 -11.67
N SER A 362 -21.41 8.37 -10.66
CA SER A 362 -20.94 9.75 -10.84
C SER A 362 -19.45 9.80 -11.23
N PHE A 363 -18.61 9.01 -10.56
CA PHE A 363 -17.21 8.83 -10.94
C PHE A 363 -17.06 8.18 -12.32
N TYR A 364 -17.76 7.06 -12.55
CA TYR A 364 -17.68 6.29 -13.78
C TYR A 364 -17.95 7.16 -15.00
N TRP A 365 -19.08 7.87 -15.03
CA TRP A 365 -19.42 8.69 -16.20
C TRP A 365 -18.50 9.89 -16.37
N ALA A 366 -18.08 10.54 -15.27
CA ALA A 366 -17.12 11.64 -15.35
C ALA A 366 -15.78 11.18 -15.94
N ILE A 367 -15.24 10.08 -15.41
CA ILE A 367 -13.95 9.54 -15.84
C ILE A 367 -14.04 8.98 -17.26
N LYS A 368 -15.04 8.15 -17.59
CA LYS A 368 -15.16 7.60 -18.96
C LYS A 368 -15.42 8.68 -20.02
N THR A 369 -16.03 9.80 -19.65
CA THR A 369 -16.20 10.94 -20.56
C THR A 369 -14.86 11.62 -20.86
N ALA A 370 -14.03 11.84 -19.84
CA ALA A 370 -12.73 12.51 -19.99
C ALA A 370 -11.62 11.57 -20.50
N TYR A 371 -11.65 10.31 -20.07
CA TYR A 371 -10.64 9.28 -20.27
C TYR A 371 -11.33 7.93 -20.60
N PRO A 372 -11.88 7.79 -21.82
CA PRO A 372 -12.69 6.62 -22.21
C PRO A 372 -11.92 5.30 -22.20
N ASP A 373 -10.59 5.36 -22.23
CA ASP A 373 -9.68 4.21 -22.21
C ASP A 373 -9.41 3.64 -20.81
N MET A 374 -9.71 4.40 -19.75
CA MET A 374 -9.55 3.94 -18.36
C MET A 374 -10.38 2.68 -18.09
N GLN A 375 -9.78 1.75 -17.37
CA GLN A 375 -10.42 0.55 -16.83
C GLN A 375 -10.81 0.84 -15.37
N LEU A 376 -12.12 0.89 -15.09
CA LEU A 376 -12.65 1.23 -13.78
C LEU A 376 -13.06 -0.03 -13.02
N ILE A 377 -12.66 -0.07 -11.75
CA ILE A 377 -12.90 -1.19 -10.83
C ILE A 377 -13.91 -0.73 -9.78
N SER A 378 -15.07 -1.39 -9.74
CA SER A 378 -16.06 -1.31 -8.65
C SER A 378 -15.65 -2.23 -7.49
N ASN A 379 -16.16 -2.01 -6.27
CA ASN A 379 -15.86 -2.85 -5.10
C ASN A 379 -16.63 -4.17 -5.02
N CYS A 380 -17.50 -4.46 -5.99
CA CYS A 380 -18.24 -5.71 -6.11
C CYS A 380 -18.87 -5.81 -7.49
N ASP A 381 -19.39 -6.99 -7.83
CA ASP A 381 -20.15 -7.18 -9.05
C ASP A 381 -21.45 -6.36 -9.03
N MET A 382 -21.47 -5.28 -9.82
CA MET A 382 -22.62 -4.40 -9.96
C MET A 382 -23.72 -4.99 -10.85
N GLY A 383 -23.45 -6.07 -11.60
CA GLY A 383 -24.36 -6.65 -12.58
C GLY A 383 -24.97 -5.57 -13.48
N ASN A 384 -26.30 -5.52 -13.54
CA ASN A 384 -27.03 -4.52 -14.35
C ASN A 384 -27.24 -3.16 -13.64
N LYS A 385 -26.76 -2.98 -12.40
CA LYS A 385 -26.96 -1.73 -11.65
C LYS A 385 -26.05 -0.61 -12.14
N ALA A 386 -24.84 -0.94 -12.60
CA ALA A 386 -23.88 0.03 -13.10
C ALA A 386 -22.89 -0.64 -14.09
N PRO A 387 -22.40 0.11 -15.09
CA PRO A 387 -21.31 -0.36 -15.95
C PRO A 387 -20.00 -0.48 -15.16
N GLN A 388 -19.21 -1.50 -15.48
CA GLN A 388 -17.94 -1.80 -14.81
C GLN A 388 -17.06 -2.56 -15.81
N GLU A 389 -15.77 -2.22 -15.89
CA GLU A 389 -14.82 -3.03 -16.66
C GLU A 389 -14.29 -4.19 -15.81
N LEU A 390 -14.05 -3.92 -14.52
CA LEU A 390 -13.66 -4.92 -13.53
C LEU A 390 -14.43 -4.69 -12.23
N TYR A 391 -14.45 -5.72 -11.38
CA TYR A 391 -14.93 -5.60 -10.00
C TYR A 391 -14.04 -6.33 -9.01
N ASP A 392 -13.98 -5.79 -7.81
CA ASP A 392 -13.16 -6.28 -6.72
C ASP A 392 -13.77 -7.52 -6.04
N PHE A 393 -12.90 -8.44 -5.63
CA PHE A 393 -13.24 -9.63 -4.84
C PHE A 393 -12.20 -9.83 -3.75
N HIS A 394 -12.65 -9.82 -2.49
CA HIS A 394 -11.80 -9.99 -1.32
C HIS A 394 -12.09 -11.32 -0.62
N ILE A 395 -11.04 -12.01 -0.16
CA ILE A 395 -11.21 -13.21 0.67
C ILE A 395 -10.11 -13.43 1.70
N TYR A 396 -10.51 -13.45 2.96
CA TYR A 396 -9.65 -13.77 4.10
C TYR A 396 -10.24 -14.94 4.87
N THR A 397 -9.54 -16.09 4.89
CA THR A 397 -10.15 -17.31 5.44
C THR A 397 -9.13 -18.33 5.97
N SER A 398 -9.58 -19.55 6.30
CA SER A 398 -8.73 -20.67 6.74
C SER A 398 -8.10 -21.41 5.55
N PRO A 399 -7.05 -22.23 5.74
CA PRO A 399 -6.48 -23.02 4.66
C PRO A 399 -7.50 -23.92 3.94
N GLU A 400 -8.39 -24.57 4.68
CA GLU A 400 -9.38 -25.50 4.11
C GLU A 400 -10.37 -24.76 3.22
N ALA A 401 -10.88 -23.62 3.70
CA ALA A 401 -11.80 -22.78 2.96
C ALA A 401 -11.12 -22.14 1.73
N MET A 402 -9.89 -21.65 1.88
CA MET A 402 -9.11 -21.10 0.76
C MET A 402 -8.91 -22.15 -0.34
N PHE A 403 -8.53 -23.38 0.02
CA PHE A 403 -8.39 -24.46 -0.96
C PHE A 403 -9.73 -24.86 -1.61
N ALA A 404 -10.84 -24.80 -0.86
CA ALA A 404 -12.18 -25.02 -1.41
C ALA A 404 -12.52 -23.99 -2.50
N MET A 405 -12.06 -22.75 -2.36
CA MET A 405 -12.27 -21.65 -3.31
C MET A 405 -11.51 -21.80 -4.63
N ARG A 406 -10.66 -22.82 -4.81
CA ARG A 406 -10.03 -23.11 -6.11
C ARG A 406 -11.01 -23.32 -7.26
N ARG A 407 -12.30 -23.54 -6.97
CA ARG A 407 -13.38 -23.70 -7.96
C ARG A 407 -14.37 -22.54 -7.98
N ALA A 408 -14.10 -21.45 -7.26
CA ALA A 408 -15.04 -20.34 -7.07
C ALA A 408 -15.50 -19.71 -8.39
N PHE A 409 -14.63 -19.73 -9.41
CA PHE A 409 -14.87 -19.08 -10.70
C PHE A 409 -15.14 -20.07 -11.84
N ASP A 410 -15.22 -21.39 -11.58
CA ASP A 410 -15.33 -22.42 -12.62
C ASP A 410 -16.62 -22.33 -13.47
N ASN A 411 -17.66 -21.67 -12.93
CA ASN A 411 -18.95 -21.50 -13.59
C ASN A 411 -19.18 -20.08 -14.12
N MET A 412 -18.15 -19.21 -14.10
CA MET A 412 -18.30 -17.87 -14.66
C MET A 412 -18.33 -17.92 -16.19
N PRO A 413 -19.27 -17.21 -16.83
CA PRO A 413 -19.28 -17.08 -18.29
C PRO A 413 -17.99 -16.42 -18.79
N PRO A 414 -17.30 -17.01 -19.80
CA PRO A 414 -16.10 -16.41 -20.39
C PRO A 414 -16.32 -15.03 -21.00
N ASP A 415 -17.55 -14.73 -21.41
CA ASP A 415 -18.01 -13.50 -22.03
C ASP A 415 -18.66 -12.52 -21.03
N SER A 416 -18.41 -12.71 -19.73
CA SER A 416 -18.86 -11.77 -18.71
C SER A 416 -18.42 -10.33 -19.08
N PRO A 417 -19.35 -9.35 -19.06
CA PRO A 417 -19.05 -7.98 -19.48
C PRO A 417 -18.02 -7.29 -18.57
N ALA A 418 -17.87 -7.77 -17.34
CA ALA A 418 -16.88 -7.31 -16.37
C ALA A 418 -16.04 -8.48 -15.86
N LYS A 419 -14.74 -8.24 -15.65
CA LYS A 419 -13.80 -9.25 -15.16
C LYS A 419 -13.55 -9.13 -13.66
N VAL A 420 -13.23 -10.23 -13.02
CA VAL A 420 -12.88 -10.28 -11.60
C VAL A 420 -11.47 -9.75 -11.38
N PHE A 421 -11.31 -8.84 -10.42
CA PHE A 421 -10.04 -8.51 -9.78
C PHE A 421 -10.07 -9.05 -8.36
N VAL A 422 -9.32 -10.13 -8.08
CA VAL A 422 -9.13 -10.65 -6.72
C VAL A 422 -8.11 -9.77 -6.01
N SER A 423 -8.50 -8.57 -5.57
CA SER A 423 -7.51 -7.57 -5.15
C SER A 423 -6.95 -7.77 -3.75
N GLU A 424 -7.62 -8.58 -2.93
CA GLU A 424 -7.16 -8.94 -1.60
C GLU A 424 -7.49 -10.41 -1.29
N TYR A 425 -6.47 -11.22 -1.04
CA TYR A 425 -6.67 -12.54 -0.45
C TYR A 425 -5.51 -12.98 0.44
N ALA A 426 -5.83 -13.72 1.50
CA ALA A 426 -4.85 -14.43 2.32
C ALA A 426 -5.49 -15.48 3.23
N VAL A 427 -4.70 -16.47 3.63
CA VAL A 427 -5.02 -17.30 4.78
C VAL A 427 -4.66 -16.55 6.07
N VAL A 428 -5.69 -16.17 6.83
CA VAL A 428 -5.55 -15.40 8.08
C VAL A 428 -5.93 -16.22 9.30
N ALA A 429 -6.91 -17.12 9.19
CA ALA A 429 -7.34 -17.99 10.27
C ALA A 429 -6.57 -19.30 10.21
N GLY A 430 -5.90 -19.71 11.30
CA GLY A 430 -5.06 -20.92 11.31
C GLY A 430 -3.75 -20.82 10.52
N GLY A 431 -3.47 -19.66 9.89
CA GLY A 431 -2.23 -19.37 9.17
C GLY A 431 -1.06 -18.90 10.05
N GLY A 432 -1.34 -18.43 11.27
CA GLY A 432 -0.33 -17.81 12.13
C GLY A 432 0.28 -16.58 11.46
N ARG A 433 1.63 -16.49 11.44
CA ARG A 433 2.36 -15.45 10.68
C ARG A 433 2.64 -15.83 9.22
N GLY A 434 1.87 -16.77 8.68
CA GLY A 434 2.17 -17.47 7.43
C GLY A 434 2.84 -18.81 7.68
N ASN A 435 2.28 -19.88 7.11
CA ASN A 435 2.78 -21.24 7.24
C ASN A 435 2.66 -22.01 5.91
N MET A 436 3.27 -23.20 5.84
CA MET A 436 3.26 -24.01 4.62
C MET A 436 1.86 -24.49 4.20
N LEU A 437 0.96 -24.74 5.16
CA LEU A 437 -0.39 -25.18 4.86
C LEU A 437 -1.22 -24.07 4.20
N GLY A 438 -1.13 -22.85 4.72
CA GLY A 438 -1.76 -21.66 4.14
C GLY A 438 -1.22 -21.38 2.74
N ALA A 439 0.10 -21.38 2.56
CA ALA A 439 0.71 -21.20 1.25
C ALA A 439 0.29 -22.27 0.23
N ALA A 440 0.17 -23.54 0.65
CA ALA A 440 -0.31 -24.61 -0.22
C ALA A 440 -1.80 -24.44 -0.59
N ALA A 441 -2.62 -23.98 0.35
CA ALA A 441 -4.04 -23.67 0.11
C ALA A 441 -4.21 -22.50 -0.87
N GLU A 442 -3.43 -21.43 -0.68
CA GLU A 442 -3.37 -20.27 -1.57
C GLU A 442 -2.89 -20.65 -2.97
N ALA A 443 -1.87 -21.50 -3.08
CA ALA A 443 -1.45 -22.06 -4.36
C ALA A 443 -2.60 -22.82 -5.04
N GLY A 444 -3.33 -23.65 -4.28
CA GLY A 444 -4.53 -24.33 -4.77
C GLY A 444 -5.58 -23.35 -5.30
N PHE A 445 -5.87 -22.29 -4.56
CA PHE A 445 -6.75 -21.21 -4.99
C PHE A 445 -6.27 -20.55 -6.29
N MET A 446 -4.98 -20.21 -6.38
CA MET A 446 -4.37 -19.58 -7.55
C MET A 446 -4.42 -20.44 -8.81
N THR A 447 -4.34 -21.77 -8.71
CA THR A 447 -4.59 -22.65 -9.88
C THR A 447 -6.03 -22.53 -10.40
N GLY A 448 -6.99 -22.21 -9.54
CA GLY A 448 -8.34 -21.87 -9.91
C GLY A 448 -8.43 -20.54 -10.65
N LEU A 449 -7.66 -19.54 -10.21
CA LEU A 449 -7.59 -18.24 -10.87
C LEU A 449 -7.00 -18.36 -12.28
N GLU A 450 -5.88 -19.06 -12.44
CA GLU A 450 -5.27 -19.29 -13.76
C GLU A 450 -6.18 -20.09 -14.70
N ARG A 451 -6.88 -21.11 -14.19
CA ARG A 451 -7.85 -21.88 -14.97
C ARG A 451 -9.00 -21.03 -15.48
N ASN A 452 -9.39 -20.02 -14.72
CA ASN A 452 -10.51 -19.11 -15.04
C ASN A 452 -10.02 -17.73 -15.47
N SER A 453 -8.82 -17.64 -16.03
CA SER A 453 -8.17 -16.39 -16.45
C SER A 453 -8.89 -15.63 -17.57
N GLU A 454 -9.89 -16.24 -18.20
CA GLU A 454 -10.81 -15.54 -19.10
C GLU A 454 -11.75 -14.62 -18.33
N ALA A 455 -12.21 -15.03 -17.15
CA ALA A 455 -13.09 -14.24 -16.28
C ALA A 455 -12.33 -13.48 -15.18
N VAL A 456 -11.22 -14.03 -14.68
CA VAL A 456 -10.36 -13.41 -13.66
C VAL A 456 -9.23 -12.65 -14.36
N ALA A 457 -9.21 -11.33 -14.23
CA ALA A 457 -8.21 -10.48 -14.89
C ALA A 457 -6.98 -10.22 -14.03
N MET A 458 -7.14 -10.11 -12.71
CA MET A 458 -6.05 -9.73 -11.81
C MET A 458 -6.17 -10.41 -10.45
N ALA A 459 -5.06 -10.67 -9.76
CA ALA A 459 -5.06 -11.14 -8.38
C ALA A 459 -3.88 -10.61 -7.55
N ALA A 460 -4.14 -10.29 -6.28
CA ALA A 460 -3.16 -9.76 -5.35
C ALA A 460 -3.31 -10.28 -3.92
N PHE A 461 -2.20 -10.77 -3.37
CA PHE A 461 -2.11 -11.09 -1.95
C PHE A 461 -2.16 -9.80 -1.11
N ALA A 462 -2.83 -9.85 0.03
CA ALA A 462 -2.86 -8.76 1.00
C ALA A 462 -2.86 -9.29 2.44
N PRO A 463 -2.28 -8.57 3.40
CA PRO A 463 -1.38 -7.43 3.25
C PRO A 463 0.03 -7.76 2.74
N LEU A 464 0.68 -6.78 2.11
CA LEU A 464 2.03 -6.93 1.53
C LEU A 464 3.16 -6.87 2.57
N LEU A 465 3.09 -5.92 3.51
CA LEU A 465 4.20 -5.56 4.40
C LEU A 465 3.74 -5.45 5.85
N GLN A 466 4.61 -5.87 6.77
CA GLN A 466 4.41 -5.70 8.21
C GLN A 466 5.71 -5.36 8.93
N HIS A 467 5.65 -4.30 9.74
CA HIS A 467 6.69 -4.04 10.73
C HIS A 467 6.50 -4.96 11.94
N ALA A 468 7.51 -5.77 12.27
CA ALA A 468 7.44 -6.87 13.24
C ALA A 468 7.07 -6.43 14.68
N LYS A 469 7.20 -5.13 14.98
CA LYS A 469 7.04 -4.58 16.33
C LYS A 469 6.09 -3.38 16.45
N MET A 470 5.58 -2.83 15.34
CA MET A 470 4.73 -1.61 15.38
C MET A 470 3.24 -1.95 15.38
N GLY A 471 2.86 -3.02 16.09
CA GLY A 471 1.47 -3.50 16.17
C GLY A 471 1.09 -4.36 14.96
N ALA A 472 0.94 -5.66 15.19
CA ALA A 472 0.38 -6.56 14.19
C ALA A 472 -1.16 -6.51 14.27
N SER A 473 -1.78 -5.57 13.54
CA SER A 473 -3.23 -5.56 13.36
C SER A 473 -3.70 -6.68 12.43
N TRP A 474 -2.83 -7.18 11.54
CA TRP A 474 -3.11 -8.30 10.65
C TRP A 474 -2.15 -9.48 10.86
N PRO A 475 -2.65 -10.74 10.94
CA PRO A 475 -1.84 -11.89 11.35
C PRO A 475 -0.84 -12.37 10.29
N THR A 476 -1.19 -12.33 9.01
CA THR A 476 -0.38 -12.84 7.89
C THR A 476 -0.02 -11.70 6.94
N ASN A 477 1.27 -11.48 6.66
CA ASN A 477 1.75 -10.43 5.75
C ASN A 477 2.90 -11.01 4.92
N LEU A 478 2.99 -10.62 3.64
CA LEU A 478 3.88 -11.31 2.70
C LEU A 478 5.37 -11.11 3.02
N ILE A 479 5.73 -9.90 3.47
CA ILE A 479 7.08 -9.50 3.85
C ILE A 479 7.02 -8.90 5.26
N VAL A 480 7.78 -9.48 6.18
CA VAL A 480 7.87 -9.01 7.57
C VAL A 480 9.26 -8.44 7.80
N PHE A 481 9.33 -7.26 8.41
CA PHE A 481 10.60 -6.56 8.58
C PHE A 481 10.68 -5.81 9.90
N ASP A 482 11.88 -5.47 10.32
CA ASP A 482 12.18 -4.51 11.37
C ASP A 482 13.21 -3.48 10.85
N ASN A 483 13.76 -2.65 11.73
CA ASN A 483 14.65 -1.55 11.33
C ASN A 483 15.97 -1.97 10.65
N TYR A 484 16.36 -3.25 10.70
CA TYR A 484 17.66 -3.71 10.17
C TYR A 484 17.61 -5.03 9.37
N ARG A 485 16.50 -5.77 9.42
CA ARG A 485 16.33 -7.04 8.69
C ARG A 485 14.90 -7.23 8.21
N HIS A 486 14.73 -8.17 7.29
CA HIS A 486 13.42 -8.62 6.83
C HIS A 486 13.46 -10.11 6.46
N TYR A 487 12.29 -10.72 6.37
CA TYR A 487 12.10 -12.07 5.85
C TYR A 487 10.77 -12.17 5.10
N THR A 488 10.67 -13.18 4.26
CA THR A 488 9.48 -13.49 3.47
C THR A 488 8.81 -14.77 3.97
N ILE A 489 7.48 -14.83 3.95
CA ILE A 489 6.74 -16.02 4.39
C ILE A 489 6.61 -17.04 3.24
N PRO A 490 6.21 -18.31 3.48
CA PRO A 490 6.01 -19.28 2.40
C PRO A 490 5.12 -18.80 1.25
N SER A 491 4.05 -18.04 1.55
CA SER A 491 3.15 -17.46 0.55
C SER A 491 3.86 -16.52 -0.43
N TYR A 492 4.90 -15.79 -0.01
CA TYR A 492 5.73 -14.97 -0.90
C TYR A 492 6.34 -15.80 -2.01
N HIS A 493 6.85 -16.98 -1.67
CA HIS A 493 7.46 -17.89 -2.63
C HIS A 493 6.42 -18.48 -3.58
N VAL A 494 5.18 -18.70 -3.13
CA VAL A 494 4.06 -19.09 -3.99
C VAL A 494 3.77 -18.00 -5.02
N GLN A 495 3.63 -16.73 -4.58
CA GLN A 495 3.43 -15.60 -5.50
C GLN A 495 4.53 -15.53 -6.56
N ARG A 496 5.79 -15.65 -6.13
CA ARG A 496 6.95 -15.61 -7.03
C ARG A 496 6.96 -16.78 -8.02
N LEU A 497 6.61 -17.99 -7.56
CA LEU A 497 6.56 -19.18 -8.42
C LEU A 497 5.50 -19.05 -9.50
N PHE A 498 4.28 -18.65 -9.14
CA PHE A 498 3.23 -18.42 -10.13
C PHE A 498 3.63 -17.32 -11.12
N ARG A 499 4.17 -16.20 -10.62
CA ARG A 499 4.57 -15.09 -11.49
C ARG A 499 5.73 -15.43 -12.44
N ALA A 500 6.73 -16.18 -11.98
CA ALA A 500 7.87 -16.58 -12.79
C ALA A 500 7.54 -17.65 -13.83
N HIS A 501 6.46 -18.42 -13.62
CA HIS A 501 6.07 -19.55 -14.47
C HIS A 501 4.69 -19.39 -15.12
N GLN A 502 4.17 -18.16 -15.14
CA GLN A 502 2.92 -17.84 -15.80
C GLN A 502 3.07 -17.98 -17.32
N GLY A 503 2.34 -18.92 -17.91
CA GLY A 503 2.32 -19.16 -19.35
C GLY A 503 1.48 -18.14 -20.11
N VAL A 504 1.62 -18.12 -21.45
CA VAL A 504 0.86 -17.19 -22.31
C VAL A 504 -0.54 -17.70 -22.68
N GLN A 505 -0.80 -18.98 -22.49
CA GLN A 505 -2.06 -19.66 -22.78
C GLN A 505 -2.32 -20.71 -21.70
N HIS A 506 -3.58 -20.85 -21.27
CA HIS A 506 -3.94 -21.92 -20.34
C HIS A 506 -3.99 -23.27 -21.07
N ALA A 507 -3.14 -24.21 -20.66
CA ALA A 507 -3.15 -25.58 -21.15
C ALA A 507 -4.20 -26.40 -20.37
N GLN A 508 -5.27 -26.81 -21.05
CA GLN A 508 -6.26 -27.70 -20.43
C GLN A 508 -5.60 -28.99 -19.95
N SER A 509 -5.73 -29.28 -18.66
CA SER A 509 -5.17 -30.46 -18.02
C SER A 509 -6.21 -31.12 -17.11
N ARG A 510 -6.14 -32.46 -17.00
CA ARG A 510 -6.93 -33.24 -16.04
C ARG A 510 -5.99 -33.97 -15.11
N VAL A 511 -6.15 -33.75 -13.81
CA VAL A 511 -5.39 -34.46 -12.78
C VAL A 511 -6.25 -35.59 -12.23
N TYR A 512 -5.81 -36.82 -12.43
CA TYR A 512 -6.39 -37.99 -11.78
C TYR A 512 -5.70 -38.18 -10.42
N SER A 513 -6.36 -37.75 -9.35
CA SER A 513 -5.95 -38.14 -8.00
C SER A 513 -6.70 -39.42 -7.63
N PRO A 514 -6.05 -40.45 -7.06
CA PRO A 514 -6.77 -41.49 -6.36
C PRO A 514 -7.61 -40.85 -5.23
N ASP A 515 -8.74 -41.47 -4.89
CA ASP A 515 -9.66 -40.97 -3.86
C ASP A 515 -8.90 -40.59 -2.57
N CYS A 516 -9.08 -39.35 -2.13
CA CYS A 516 -8.55 -38.87 -0.86
C CYS A 516 -9.10 -39.73 0.27
N ARG A 517 -8.30 -40.67 0.77
CA ARG A 517 -8.57 -41.26 2.10
C ARG A 517 -8.37 -40.14 3.13
N PRO A 518 -9.36 -39.81 3.96
CA PRO A 518 -9.20 -38.76 4.96
C PRO A 518 -8.05 -39.13 5.91
N LEU A 519 -7.05 -38.26 6.02
CA LEU A 519 -6.00 -38.37 7.03
C LEU A 519 -6.61 -37.98 8.38
N THR A 520 -7.15 -38.96 9.11
CA THR A 520 -7.92 -38.72 10.34
C THR A 520 -7.08 -38.46 11.59
N SER A 521 -5.75 -38.30 11.50
CA SER A 521 -4.93 -37.77 12.62
C SER A 521 -3.51 -37.38 12.21
N LEU A 522 -2.93 -36.39 12.89
CA LEU A 522 -1.51 -36.01 12.80
C LEU A 522 -0.52 -37.15 13.13
N ALA A 523 -0.98 -38.23 13.79
CA ALA A 523 -0.20 -39.44 14.01
C ALA A 523 0.13 -40.22 12.71
N SER A 524 -0.55 -39.89 11.61
CA SER A 524 -0.37 -40.55 10.31
C SER A 524 0.80 -39.99 9.47
N LEU A 525 1.36 -38.82 9.80
CA LEU A 525 2.53 -38.28 9.09
C LEU A 525 3.83 -38.95 9.55
N ASP A 526 3.98 -39.18 10.87
CA ASP A 526 5.12 -39.92 11.44
C ASP A 526 5.05 -41.43 11.15
N ALA A 527 3.84 -41.99 10.99
CA ALA A 527 3.65 -43.38 10.59
C ALA A 527 4.12 -43.65 9.15
N VAL A 528 4.01 -42.66 8.24
CA VAL A 528 4.47 -42.82 6.86
C VAL A 528 6.00 -42.83 6.81
N THR A 529 6.69 -41.90 7.47
CA THR A 529 8.17 -41.86 7.48
C THR A 529 8.82 -43.00 8.30
N GLY A 530 8.07 -43.61 9.22
CA GLY A 530 8.52 -44.76 10.04
C GLY A 530 8.47 -46.13 9.35
N THR A 531 7.68 -46.28 8.28
CA THR A 531 7.51 -47.57 7.58
C THR A 531 8.51 -47.75 6.42
N PRO A 532 8.88 -48.99 6.06
CA PRO A 532 9.72 -49.26 4.89
C PRO A 532 9.15 -48.66 3.60
N GLN A 533 7.83 -48.68 3.42
CA GLN A 533 7.16 -48.14 2.23
C GLN A 533 7.20 -46.61 2.17
N GLY A 534 7.00 -45.89 3.28
CA GLY A 534 7.10 -44.43 3.25
C GLY A 534 8.54 -43.92 3.27
N ARG A 535 9.51 -44.66 3.84
CA ARG A 535 10.94 -44.42 3.58
C ARG A 535 11.28 -44.60 2.09
N ALA A 536 10.72 -45.63 1.44
CA ALA A 536 10.88 -45.84 0.01
C ALA A 536 10.21 -44.73 -0.82
N ALA A 537 9.04 -44.22 -0.41
CA ALA A 537 8.36 -43.11 -1.07
C ALA A 537 9.14 -41.79 -0.95
N VAL A 538 9.66 -41.46 0.24
CA VAL A 538 10.53 -40.28 0.45
C VAL A 538 11.85 -40.42 -0.30
N THR A 539 12.42 -41.63 -0.36
CA THR A 539 13.63 -41.92 -1.14
C THR A 539 13.35 -41.79 -2.65
N ALA A 540 12.20 -42.26 -3.13
CA ALA A 540 11.76 -42.12 -4.51
C ALA A 540 11.45 -40.66 -4.87
N LEU A 541 10.91 -39.87 -3.94
CA LEU A 541 10.67 -38.44 -4.12
C LEU A 541 11.99 -37.67 -4.17
N ARG A 542 12.94 -37.98 -3.27
CA ARG A 542 14.30 -37.41 -3.29
C ARG A 542 15.06 -37.80 -4.55
N ALA A 543 14.94 -39.05 -5.00
CA ALA A 543 15.52 -39.50 -6.26
C ALA A 543 14.89 -38.79 -7.47
N ARG A 544 13.57 -38.57 -7.48
CA ARG A 544 12.89 -37.79 -8.52
C ARG A 544 13.26 -36.31 -8.50
N LEU A 545 13.43 -35.71 -7.33
CA LEU A 545 13.89 -34.32 -7.21
C LEU A 545 15.35 -34.18 -7.65
N ALA A 546 16.22 -35.12 -7.27
CA ALA A 546 17.60 -35.17 -7.75
C ALA A 546 17.69 -35.43 -9.27
N ASP A 547 16.75 -36.20 -9.82
CA ASP A 547 16.66 -36.46 -11.26
C ASP A 547 16.06 -35.26 -12.03
N ILE A 548 15.21 -34.43 -11.39
CA ILE A 548 14.77 -33.13 -11.94
C ILE A 548 15.94 -32.14 -11.94
N ASP A 549 16.73 -32.07 -10.86
CA ASP A 549 17.96 -31.27 -10.80
C ASP A 549 19.01 -31.73 -11.82
N ALA A 550 19.21 -33.05 -11.98
CA ALA A 550 20.14 -33.60 -12.95
C ALA A 550 19.68 -33.40 -14.41
N ARG A 551 18.36 -33.46 -14.67
CA ARG A 551 17.79 -33.16 -15.99
C ARG A 551 17.83 -31.67 -16.32
N GLN A 552 17.69 -30.78 -15.34
CA GLN A 552 17.88 -29.33 -15.54
C GLN A 552 19.36 -28.95 -15.73
N ALA A 553 20.28 -29.64 -15.05
CA ALA A 553 21.72 -29.49 -15.29
C ALA A 553 22.13 -29.97 -16.69
N ASN A 554 21.53 -31.06 -17.19
CA ASN A 554 21.77 -31.55 -18.55
C ASN A 554 21.02 -30.76 -19.64
N SER A 555 19.86 -30.14 -19.33
CA SER A 555 19.12 -29.30 -20.29
C SER A 555 19.77 -27.93 -20.53
N LEU A 556 20.70 -27.50 -19.67
CA LEU A 556 21.56 -26.34 -19.91
C LEU A 556 22.74 -26.64 -20.84
N VAL A 557 23.02 -27.92 -21.16
CA VAL A 557 24.16 -28.35 -21.98
C VAL A 557 23.75 -28.77 -23.39
N GLN A 558 22.47 -29.02 -23.66
CA GLN A 558 21.99 -29.42 -24.99
C GLN A 558 20.80 -28.58 -25.43
N ASP A 559 21.09 -27.36 -25.89
CA ASP A 559 20.29 -26.73 -26.93
C ASP A 559 20.61 -27.42 -28.27
N GLY A 560 19.58 -27.83 -29.02
CA GLY A 560 19.72 -28.47 -30.31
C GLY A 560 18.61 -29.44 -30.67
N SER A 561 17.53 -28.91 -31.26
CA SER A 561 16.56 -29.59 -32.13
C SER A 561 15.36 -30.36 -31.53
N GLU A 562 14.21 -30.06 -32.16
CA GLU A 562 12.85 -30.64 -32.15
C GLU A 562 12.59 -31.99 -31.47
N GLY A 563 11.48 -32.07 -30.71
CA GLY A 563 10.87 -33.35 -30.33
C GLY A 563 9.68 -33.24 -29.37
N ARG A 564 8.46 -33.29 -29.92
CA ARG A 564 7.20 -33.47 -29.17
C ARG A 564 7.09 -34.91 -28.65
N THR A 565 6.52 -35.10 -27.46
CA THR A 565 5.89 -36.38 -27.07
C THR A 565 4.63 -36.15 -26.21
N TYR A 566 3.48 -36.56 -26.74
CA TYR A 566 2.21 -36.68 -26.02
C TYR A 566 2.07 -38.10 -25.43
N VAL A 567 1.39 -38.24 -24.29
CA VAL A 567 0.86 -39.53 -23.83
C VAL A 567 -0.63 -39.37 -23.56
N THR A 568 -1.45 -39.93 -24.46
CA THR A 568 -2.89 -40.14 -24.30
C THR A 568 -3.15 -41.58 -23.88
N GLN A 569 -4.05 -41.79 -22.91
CA GLN A 569 -4.85 -43.01 -22.84
C GLN A 569 -6.31 -42.64 -22.57
N ALA A 570 -7.18 -43.11 -23.46
CA ALA A 570 -8.63 -42.91 -23.44
C ALA A 570 -9.34 -44.24 -23.12
N SER A 571 -10.41 -44.19 -22.31
CA SER A 571 -11.62 -45.03 -22.43
C SER A 571 -12.69 -44.66 -21.38
N PRO A 572 -13.97 -45.07 -21.53
CA PRO A 572 -15.08 -44.11 -21.63
C PRO A 572 -16.18 -44.29 -20.57
N ALA A 573 -17.02 -43.25 -20.44
CA ALA A 573 -18.46 -43.22 -20.11
C ALA A 573 -18.77 -42.01 -19.20
N SER A 574 -19.46 -41.02 -19.77
CA SER A 574 -20.09 -39.92 -19.05
C SER A 574 -21.56 -40.25 -18.80
N PRO A 575 -22.15 -39.98 -17.63
CA PRO A 575 -23.58 -39.75 -17.51
C PRO A 575 -23.92 -38.32 -17.93
N SER A 576 -25.07 -38.17 -18.59
CA SER A 576 -25.60 -36.95 -19.21
C SER A 576 -26.14 -35.93 -18.20
N ALA A 577 -25.98 -34.65 -18.55
CA ALA A 577 -26.48 -33.47 -17.85
C ALA A 577 -27.88 -33.08 -18.36
N ASP A 578 -28.85 -33.98 -18.19
CA ASP A 578 -30.26 -33.73 -18.53
C ASP A 578 -31.12 -34.12 -17.33
N GLU A 579 -31.34 -33.16 -16.42
CA GLU A 579 -32.49 -33.05 -15.50
C GLU A 579 -32.27 -31.83 -14.60
N GLU A 580 -32.60 -30.61 -15.06
CA GLU A 580 -33.25 -29.56 -14.22
C GLU A 580 -33.53 -28.19 -14.87
N ASP A 581 -33.22 -27.91 -16.13
CA ASP A 581 -33.40 -26.53 -16.64
C ASP A 581 -34.55 -26.36 -17.65
N ASN A 582 -35.70 -25.93 -17.15
CA ASN A 582 -36.79 -25.42 -17.97
C ASN A 582 -37.56 -24.29 -17.25
N TRP A 583 -37.00 -23.08 -17.17
CA TRP A 583 -37.82 -21.89 -16.87
C TRP A 583 -37.24 -20.49 -17.17
N ILE A 584 -36.28 -20.27 -18.07
CA ILE A 584 -35.87 -18.89 -18.42
C ILE A 584 -35.77 -18.71 -19.94
N ASP A 585 -36.83 -19.13 -20.62
CA ASP A 585 -37.08 -18.86 -22.04
C ASP A 585 -38.03 -17.65 -22.22
N LYS A 586 -37.95 -16.66 -21.32
CA LYS A 586 -38.80 -15.46 -21.34
C LYS A 586 -38.02 -14.18 -21.01
N CYS A 587 -36.90 -13.97 -21.71
CA CYS A 587 -36.30 -12.64 -21.82
C CYS A 587 -37.17 -11.73 -22.69
N LEU A 588 -37.63 -10.65 -22.06
CA LEU A 588 -38.38 -9.55 -22.64
C LEU A 588 -37.49 -8.65 -23.50
N ASN A 589 -38.13 -8.12 -24.53
CA ASN A 589 -37.62 -7.26 -25.60
C ASN A 589 -36.84 -6.02 -25.15
N ALA A 590 -35.72 -5.79 -25.83
CA ALA A 590 -34.94 -4.55 -25.81
C ALA A 590 -35.35 -3.64 -26.99
N THR A 591 -36.08 -2.55 -26.75
CA THR A 591 -36.13 -1.43 -27.70
C THR A 591 -36.62 -0.13 -27.04
N GLU A 592 -35.72 0.71 -26.50
CA GLU A 592 -35.95 2.17 -26.37
C GLU A 592 -34.71 2.99 -25.93
N TRP A 593 -33.49 2.64 -26.37
CA TRP A 593 -32.25 3.29 -25.88
C TRP A 593 -31.71 4.46 -26.73
N ASN A 594 -32.32 4.79 -27.88
CA ASN A 594 -31.69 5.68 -28.88
C ASN A 594 -32.24 7.11 -28.99
N ARG A 595 -32.58 7.78 -27.90
CA ARG A 595 -32.78 9.25 -27.93
C ARG A 595 -32.14 9.92 -26.72
N HIS A 596 -31.52 11.08 -26.99
CA HIS A 596 -30.91 12.05 -26.06
C HIS A 596 -29.38 11.98 -25.95
N LYS A 597 -28.71 12.54 -26.96
CA LYS A 597 -27.24 12.59 -27.09
C LYS A 597 -26.64 14.00 -27.00
N ASN A 598 -27.19 14.93 -26.23
CA ASN A 598 -26.55 16.25 -26.02
C ASN A 598 -27.12 17.00 -24.80
N ARG A 599 -26.49 16.92 -23.61
CA ARG A 599 -26.66 17.88 -22.49
C ARG A 599 -25.42 17.93 -21.55
N SER A 600 -25.21 19.08 -20.89
CA SER A 600 -24.04 19.42 -20.05
C SER A 600 -24.10 18.87 -18.62
N ILE A 601 -22.99 18.89 -17.87
CA ILE A 601 -22.82 18.33 -16.50
C ILE A 601 -23.99 18.59 -15.52
N LYS A 602 -24.63 19.78 -15.56
CA LYS A 602 -25.81 20.08 -14.72
C LYS A 602 -27.05 19.23 -15.03
N SER A 603 -27.12 18.56 -16.18
CA SER A 603 -28.22 17.64 -16.52
C SER A 603 -28.00 16.21 -16.03
N TRP A 604 -26.76 15.80 -15.74
CA TRP A 604 -26.46 14.44 -15.28
C TRP A 604 -26.93 14.21 -13.84
N GLN A 605 -26.73 15.20 -12.96
CA GLN A 605 -27.26 15.15 -11.60
C GLN A 605 -28.80 15.11 -11.57
N LYS A 606 -29.49 15.64 -12.61
CA LYS A 606 -30.95 15.53 -12.74
C LYS A 606 -31.37 14.15 -13.26
N PHE A 607 -30.64 13.60 -14.23
CA PHE A 607 -30.90 12.26 -14.78
C PHE A 607 -30.80 11.17 -13.71
N VAL A 608 -29.78 11.21 -12.85
CA VAL A 608 -29.63 10.29 -11.72
C VAL A 608 -30.77 10.47 -10.70
N ARG A 609 -31.15 11.71 -10.39
CA ARG A 609 -32.31 12.01 -9.51
C ARG A 609 -33.64 11.46 -10.04
N ASP A 610 -33.87 11.61 -11.35
CA ASP A 610 -35.09 11.12 -12.02
C ASP A 610 -35.12 9.58 -12.14
N LEU A 611 -33.95 8.93 -12.23
CA LEU A 611 -33.81 7.45 -12.33
C LEU A 611 -34.14 6.73 -11.02
N PHE A 612 -33.83 7.34 -9.87
CA PHE A 612 -33.99 6.74 -8.54
C PHE A 612 -35.21 7.25 -7.76
N GLY A 613 -36.05 8.11 -8.36
CA GLY A 613 -37.37 8.46 -7.80
C GLY A 613 -37.35 9.21 -6.46
N VAL A 614 -36.29 9.96 -6.16
CA VAL A 614 -36.19 10.76 -4.93
C VAL A 614 -37.12 11.98 -5.05
N LYS A 615 -38.20 12.00 -4.28
CA LYS A 615 -39.09 13.18 -4.17
C LYS A 615 -38.54 14.15 -3.13
N ASP A 616 -38.63 15.44 -3.42
CA ASP A 616 -38.34 16.51 -2.45
C ASP A 616 -39.21 16.34 -1.19
N GLU A 617 -38.60 16.37 -0.01
CA GLU A 617 -39.35 16.76 1.18
C GLU A 617 -39.77 18.23 1.05
N PRO A 618 -41.02 18.58 1.37
CA PRO A 618 -41.46 19.96 1.32
C PRO A 618 -40.71 20.77 2.38
N SER A 619 -40.19 21.91 1.94
CA SER A 619 -39.57 22.92 2.79
C SER A 619 -40.48 23.29 3.98
N SER A 620 -39.93 23.17 5.19
CA SER A 620 -40.31 23.99 6.35
C SER A 620 -39.06 24.45 7.08
#